data_AF-A0A955RCA0-F1
#
_entry.id   AF-A0A955RCA0-F1
#
_cell.length_a   1.000
_cell.length_b   1.000
_cell.length_c   1.000
_cell.angle_alpha   90.00
_cell.angle_beta   90.00
_cell.angle_gamma   90.00
#
_symmetry.space_group_name_H-M   'P 1'
#
loop_
_entity.id
_entity.type
_entity.pdbx_description
1 polymer ?
#
loop_
_entity_poly.entity_id
_entity_poly.type
_entity_poly.pdbx_seq_one_letter_code
_entity_poly.pdbx_strand_id
1 'polypeptide(L)'
;MAWAALVVGCADRGGDRTSSPPPTVVPAAQGSWQLPDPTWDRSGFERSLQAVLDDVIDVSAAPVLSAYEELFAAREPGCPEMSEESATRRAWAGNCVTSTGAAFSASGSDTDRADGAEVYLSGTLRVGDLSLSGRGHWSDTLLVAGDRTTHATRLYGPVRVTGADPDAWTSRSWTVDDLDVRRVVLEGRPTAVEVTGALGGLGTTFDAAELDLHLSDPATCAEPTGTVAMRLPPGRWFELRFDATTCDGCGQVWFRDEAVGEACVGFDRWTAWTGVDL
;
A
#
# COMPACT_ATOMS: atom_id res chain seq x y z
N MET A 1 -21.46 17.31 17.50
CA MET A 1 -20.73 17.98 16.40
C MET A 1 -21.74 18.31 15.32
N ALA A 2 -22.03 19.60 15.12
CA ALA A 2 -22.99 20.08 14.14
C ALA A 2 -22.24 20.63 12.93
N TRP A 3 -22.56 20.13 11.74
CA TRP A 3 -22.01 20.62 10.48
C TRP A 3 -22.74 21.92 10.09
N ALA A 4 -22.01 23.03 10.01
CA ALA A 4 -22.53 24.29 9.49
C ALA A 4 -22.32 24.34 7.97
N ALA A 5 -23.41 24.35 7.21
CA ALA A 5 -23.38 24.56 5.76
C ALA A 5 -23.28 26.06 5.45
N LEU A 6 -22.27 26.45 4.66
CA LEU A 6 -22.09 27.81 4.15
C LEU A 6 -23.03 28.00 2.94
N VAL A 7 -24.00 28.90 3.06
CA VAL A 7 -24.89 29.29 1.94
C VAL A 7 -24.37 30.59 1.33
N VAL A 8 -23.97 30.54 0.06
CA VAL A 8 -23.59 31.71 -0.74
C VAL A 8 -24.86 32.35 -1.30
N GLY A 9 -25.16 33.59 -0.89
CA GLY A 9 -26.31 34.35 -1.37
C GLY A 9 -26.02 35.05 -2.70
N CYS A 10 -26.84 34.78 -3.72
CA CYS A 10 -26.94 35.62 -4.92
C CYS A 10 -28.03 36.68 -4.71
N ALA A 11 -27.76 37.93 -5.08
CA ALA A 11 -28.70 39.03 -5.00
C ALA A 11 -29.79 38.92 -6.09
N ASP A 12 -31.06 38.88 -5.68
CA ASP A 12 -32.21 38.70 -6.55
C ASP A 12 -32.75 40.05 -7.06
N ARG A 13 -33.01 40.14 -8.37
CA ARG A 13 -33.74 41.24 -9.02
C ARG A 13 -35.25 40.99 -8.88
N GLY A 14 -35.98 42.03 -8.47
CA GLY A 14 -37.42 41.99 -8.21
C GLY A 14 -38.24 41.48 -9.39
N GLY A 15 -38.89 40.35 -9.17
CA GLY A 15 -39.96 39.81 -9.99
C GLY A 15 -41.02 39.22 -9.06
N ASP A 16 -42.25 39.68 -9.21
CA ASP A 16 -43.42 39.30 -8.43
C ASP A 16 -43.62 37.77 -8.45
N ARG A 17 -43.34 37.11 -7.32
CA ARG A 17 -43.54 35.67 -7.12
C ARG A 17 -44.76 35.49 -6.23
N THR A 18 -45.90 35.15 -6.81
CA THR A 18 -47.01 34.51 -6.10
C THR A 18 -46.47 33.24 -5.46
N SER A 19 -46.25 33.28 -4.15
CA SER A 19 -45.52 32.30 -3.37
C SER A 19 -46.35 31.03 -3.16
N SER A 20 -46.18 30.04 -4.03
CA SER A 20 -46.45 28.66 -3.64
C SER A 20 -45.47 28.29 -2.51
N PRO A 21 -45.93 27.73 -1.38
CA PRO A 21 -45.01 27.27 -0.34
C PRO A 21 -44.03 26.25 -0.95
N PRO A 22 -42.74 26.32 -0.62
CA PRO A 22 -41.77 25.33 -1.09
C PRO A 22 -42.29 23.94 -0.71
N PRO A 23 -42.19 22.94 -1.60
CA PRO A 23 -42.63 21.59 -1.28
C PRO A 23 -41.92 21.13 -0.01
N THR A 24 -42.70 20.68 0.97
CA THR A 24 -42.17 20.06 2.18
C THR A 24 -41.34 18.86 1.75
N VAL A 25 -40.02 18.99 1.80
CA VAL A 25 -39.11 17.85 1.63
C VAL A 25 -39.32 16.99 2.86
N VAL A 26 -40.15 15.95 2.73
CA VAL A 26 -40.22 14.89 3.73
C VAL A 26 -38.85 14.21 3.65
N PRO A 27 -38.03 14.25 4.73
CA PRO A 27 -36.78 13.51 4.72
C PRO A 27 -37.15 12.05 4.44
N ALA A 28 -36.57 11.49 3.37
CA ALA A 28 -36.75 10.08 3.06
C ALA A 28 -36.51 9.31 4.36
N ALA A 29 -37.50 8.52 4.80
CA ALA A 29 -37.36 7.72 5.98
C ALA A 29 -36.02 6.99 5.86
N GLN A 30 -35.14 7.19 6.85
CA GLN A 30 -33.87 6.48 6.94
C GLN A 30 -34.20 5.01 7.25
N GLY A 31 -34.73 4.30 6.25
CA GLY A 31 -34.76 2.86 6.25
C GLY A 31 -33.32 2.41 6.37
N SER A 32 -33.04 1.61 7.39
CA SER A 32 -31.73 0.97 7.53
C SER A 32 -31.53 0.08 6.31
N TRP A 33 -30.80 0.56 5.31
CA TRP A 33 -30.33 -0.25 4.20
C TRP A 33 -29.27 -1.21 4.72
N GLN A 34 -29.71 -2.25 5.41
CA GLN A 34 -28.85 -3.36 5.81
C GLN A 34 -28.65 -4.22 4.58
N LEU A 35 -27.41 -4.26 4.09
CA LEU A 35 -27.01 -5.24 3.09
C LEU A 35 -27.10 -6.64 3.73
N PRO A 36 -27.58 -7.65 3.00
CA PRO A 36 -27.59 -9.02 3.50
C PRO A 36 -26.15 -9.45 3.84
N ASP A 37 -25.98 -10.31 4.84
CA ASP A 37 -24.66 -10.80 5.21
C ASP A 37 -24.03 -11.60 4.06
N PRO A 38 -22.70 -11.49 3.85
CA PRO A 38 -22.03 -12.21 2.80
C PRO A 38 -22.06 -13.70 3.10
N THR A 39 -22.25 -14.53 2.06
CA THR A 39 -22.03 -15.97 2.19
C THR A 39 -20.53 -16.22 2.31
N TRP A 40 -20.11 -16.99 3.32
CA TRP A 40 -18.73 -17.41 3.49
C TRP A 40 -18.31 -18.35 2.36
N ASP A 41 -17.38 -17.91 1.51
CA ASP A 41 -16.74 -18.69 0.44
C ASP A 41 -15.28 -18.98 0.80
N ARG A 42 -15.07 -20.11 1.48
CA ARG A 42 -13.73 -20.53 1.95
C ARG A 42 -12.71 -20.56 0.82
N SER A 43 -13.01 -21.24 -0.29
CA SER A 43 -12.05 -21.44 -1.38
C SER A 43 -11.73 -20.12 -2.11
N GLY A 44 -12.70 -19.22 -2.25
CA GLY A 44 -12.47 -17.88 -2.79
C GLY A 44 -11.58 -17.03 -1.87
N PHE A 45 -11.78 -17.13 -0.56
CA PHE A 45 -10.96 -16.45 0.45
C PHE A 45 -9.53 -16.98 0.46
N GLU A 46 -9.32 -18.29 0.62
CA GLU A 46 -7.99 -18.92 0.66
C GLU A 46 -7.15 -18.58 -0.58
N ARG A 47 -7.75 -18.64 -1.77
CA ARG A 47 -7.04 -18.29 -3.01
C ARG A 47 -6.63 -16.82 -3.07
N SER A 48 -7.52 -15.92 -2.67
CA SER A 48 -7.24 -14.47 -2.70
C SER A 48 -6.21 -14.10 -1.64
N LEU A 49 -6.30 -14.71 -0.47
CA LEU A 49 -5.34 -14.54 0.60
C LEU A 49 -3.95 -15.06 0.22
N GLN A 50 -3.86 -16.27 -0.35
CA GLN A 50 -2.58 -16.82 -0.82
C GLN A 50 -1.90 -15.87 -1.81
N ALA A 51 -2.65 -15.34 -2.79
CA ALA A 51 -2.11 -14.38 -3.74
C ALA A 51 -1.55 -13.14 -3.04
N VAL A 52 -2.30 -12.55 -2.10
CA VAL A 52 -1.83 -11.39 -1.31
C VAL A 52 -0.54 -11.73 -0.54
N LEU A 53 -0.48 -12.88 0.14
CA LEU A 53 0.68 -13.27 0.95
C LEU A 53 1.92 -13.60 0.11
N ASP A 54 1.72 -14.23 -1.05
CA ASP A 54 2.78 -14.52 -2.02
C ASP A 54 3.34 -13.24 -2.62
N ASP A 55 2.48 -12.26 -2.85
CA ASP A 55 2.87 -11.00 -3.46
C ASP A 55 3.53 -10.06 -2.44
N VAL A 56 3.01 -9.95 -1.21
CA VAL A 56 3.55 -9.05 -0.17
C VAL A 56 4.98 -9.40 0.21
N ILE A 57 5.32 -10.70 0.24
CA ILE A 57 6.68 -11.13 0.55
C ILE A 57 7.68 -10.82 -0.59
N ASP A 58 7.21 -10.49 -1.79
CA ASP A 58 8.05 -10.07 -2.91
C ASP A 58 8.09 -8.55 -3.08
N VAL A 59 7.34 -7.81 -2.26
CA VAL A 59 7.35 -6.35 -2.32
C VAL A 59 8.73 -5.82 -1.94
N SER A 60 9.25 -4.96 -2.81
CA SER A 60 10.50 -4.21 -2.65
C SER A 60 10.29 -2.76 -3.09
N ALA A 61 11.01 -1.81 -2.48
CA ALA A 61 11.01 -0.43 -2.95
C ALA A 61 11.88 -0.25 -4.21
N ALA A 62 12.76 -1.20 -4.54
CA ALA A 62 13.72 -1.11 -5.64
C ALA A 62 13.11 -0.68 -6.99
N PRO A 63 11.98 -1.22 -7.48
CA PRO A 63 11.39 -0.77 -8.73
C PRO A 63 10.97 0.70 -8.72
N VAL A 64 10.52 1.21 -7.57
CA VAL A 64 10.13 2.63 -7.41
C VAL A 64 11.37 3.52 -7.35
N LEU A 65 12.41 3.08 -6.63
CA LEU A 65 13.69 3.79 -6.52
C LEU A 65 14.36 3.90 -7.89
N SER A 66 14.47 2.79 -8.64
CA SER A 66 15.02 2.77 -9.98
C SER A 66 14.21 3.63 -10.95
N ALA A 67 12.88 3.58 -10.90
CA ALA A 67 12.04 4.44 -11.73
C ALA A 67 12.25 5.93 -11.41
N TYR A 68 12.36 6.29 -10.13
CA TYR A 68 12.65 7.66 -9.71
C TYR A 68 14.00 8.14 -10.26
N GLU A 69 15.06 7.33 -10.12
CA GLU A 69 16.39 7.65 -10.63
C GLU A 69 16.42 7.82 -12.14
N GLU A 70 15.80 6.92 -12.89
CA GLU A 70 15.70 6.99 -14.36
C GLU A 70 14.95 8.24 -14.81
N LEU A 71 13.78 8.51 -14.22
CA LEU A 71 12.98 9.68 -14.52
C LEU A 71 13.76 10.97 -14.21
N PHE A 72 14.50 10.99 -13.11
CA PHE A 72 15.25 12.17 -12.69
C PHE A 72 16.56 12.37 -13.47
N ALA A 73 17.13 11.30 -14.05
CA ALA A 73 18.28 11.36 -14.96
C ALA A 73 17.92 12.01 -16.31
N ALA A 74 16.65 11.94 -16.73
CA ALA A 74 16.17 12.55 -17.97
C ALA A 74 15.99 14.08 -17.91
N ARG A 75 16.31 14.73 -16.79
CA ARG A 75 16.16 16.18 -16.63
C ARG A 75 17.10 16.97 -17.55
N GLU A 76 16.64 18.13 -18.01
CA GLU A 76 17.44 19.07 -18.79
C GLU A 76 17.83 20.31 -17.95
N PRO A 77 18.86 21.07 -18.37
CA PRO A 77 19.16 22.36 -17.77
C PRO A 77 17.92 23.28 -17.74
N GLY A 78 17.61 23.85 -16.58
CA GLY A 78 16.41 24.67 -16.36
C GLY A 78 15.19 23.90 -15.82
N CYS A 79 15.23 22.57 -15.79
CA CYS A 79 14.34 21.78 -14.93
C CYS A 79 14.78 21.86 -13.46
N PRO A 80 13.90 21.49 -12.48
CA PRO A 80 14.25 21.50 -11.06
C PRO A 80 15.60 20.85 -10.78
N GLU A 81 16.49 21.63 -10.17
CA GLU A 81 17.78 21.15 -9.71
C GLU A 81 17.63 20.48 -8.34
N MET A 82 18.52 19.51 -8.09
CA MET A 82 18.66 18.94 -6.76
C MET A 82 19.44 19.91 -5.89
N SER A 83 18.82 20.35 -4.81
CA SER A 83 19.54 20.98 -3.71
C SER A 83 20.07 19.89 -2.77
N GLU A 84 21.37 19.90 -2.51
CA GLU A 84 21.96 19.11 -1.44
C GLU A 84 21.55 19.73 -0.09
N GLU A 85 20.78 18.99 0.71
CA GLU A 85 20.42 19.40 2.08
C GLU A 85 21.45 18.88 3.10
N SER A 86 22.07 17.73 2.79
CA SER A 86 23.14 17.12 3.56
C SER A 86 24.04 16.26 2.65
N ALA A 87 25.08 15.64 3.22
CA ALA A 87 25.97 14.73 2.49
C ALA A 87 25.25 13.49 1.91
N THR A 88 24.07 13.14 2.43
CA THR A 88 23.31 11.95 2.01
C THR A 88 21.92 12.29 1.49
N ARG A 89 21.43 13.52 1.68
CA ARG A 89 20.06 13.91 1.35
C ARG A 89 20.04 15.00 0.30
N ARG A 90 19.24 14.77 -0.74
CA ARG A 90 18.96 15.73 -1.81
C ARG A 90 17.47 15.97 -1.91
N ALA A 91 17.07 17.19 -2.24
CA ALA A 91 15.67 17.57 -2.42
C ALA A 91 15.51 18.40 -3.69
N TRP A 92 14.31 18.35 -4.27
CA TRP A 92 13.93 19.19 -5.40
C TRP A 92 12.44 19.53 -5.34
N ALA A 93 12.08 20.66 -5.95
CA ALA A 93 10.69 21.04 -6.16
C ALA A 93 10.56 21.88 -7.41
N GLY A 94 9.53 21.62 -8.21
CA GLY A 94 9.16 22.47 -9.32
C GLY A 94 8.52 21.71 -10.47
N ASN A 95 8.32 22.44 -11.56
CA ASN A 95 7.68 21.93 -12.75
C ASN A 95 8.58 22.14 -13.96
N CYS A 96 8.65 21.15 -14.85
CA CYS A 96 9.40 21.24 -16.10
C CYS A 96 8.79 20.33 -17.17
N VAL A 97 8.96 20.72 -18.43
CA VAL A 97 8.82 19.82 -19.58
C VAL A 97 10.09 19.93 -20.40
N THR A 98 10.77 18.80 -20.61
CA THR A 98 12.02 18.74 -21.38
C THR A 98 11.74 18.77 -22.88
N SER A 99 12.78 19.04 -23.68
CA SER A 99 12.69 18.96 -25.14
C SER A 99 12.35 17.54 -25.64
N THR A 100 12.68 16.52 -24.86
CA THR A 100 12.35 15.10 -25.10
C THR A 100 10.94 14.70 -24.66
N GLY A 101 10.17 15.62 -24.06
CA GLY A 101 8.80 15.39 -23.62
C GLY A 101 8.66 14.78 -22.22
N ALA A 102 9.76 14.67 -21.46
CA ALA A 102 9.68 14.33 -20.04
C ALA A 102 8.96 15.45 -19.28
N ALA A 103 8.14 15.08 -18.31
CA ALA A 103 7.35 16.00 -17.52
C ALA A 103 7.61 15.81 -16.03
N PHE A 104 7.92 16.90 -15.35
CA PHE A 104 8.15 17.00 -13.91
C PHE A 104 7.09 17.93 -13.37
N SER A 105 6.29 17.48 -12.41
CA SER A 105 5.31 18.30 -11.70
C SER A 105 5.21 17.80 -10.28
N ALA A 106 6.25 18.01 -9.49
CA ALA A 106 6.36 17.42 -8.17
C ALA A 106 7.31 18.17 -7.23
N SER A 107 7.33 17.72 -5.99
CA SER A 107 8.47 17.84 -5.09
C SER A 107 8.92 16.45 -4.69
N GLY A 108 10.21 16.25 -4.53
CA GLY A 108 10.76 14.99 -4.06
C GLY A 108 12.05 15.18 -3.26
N SER A 109 12.43 14.13 -2.56
CA SER A 109 13.74 14.03 -1.96
C SER A 109 14.19 12.58 -2.01
N ASP A 110 15.48 12.38 -2.20
CA ASP A 110 16.10 11.07 -1.99
C ASP A 110 17.16 11.17 -0.91
N THR A 111 17.32 10.06 -0.21
CA THR A 111 18.43 9.84 0.70
C THR A 111 19.13 8.56 0.31
N ASP A 112 20.41 8.67 -0.04
CA ASP A 112 21.28 7.54 -0.31
C ASP A 112 22.19 7.33 0.91
N ARG A 113 22.11 6.15 1.52
CA ARG A 113 22.90 5.76 2.68
C ARG A 113 23.62 4.45 2.38
N ALA A 114 24.72 4.22 3.08
CA ALA A 114 25.46 2.96 2.96
C ALA A 114 24.62 1.72 3.30
N ASP A 115 23.57 1.90 4.09
CA ASP A 115 22.64 0.89 4.56
C ASP A 115 21.28 0.94 3.84
N GLY A 116 21.11 1.71 2.77
CA GLY A 116 19.87 1.72 2.00
C GLY A 116 19.53 3.03 1.31
N ALA A 117 18.39 3.03 0.63
CA ALA A 117 17.89 4.17 -0.12
C ALA A 117 16.45 4.51 0.30
N GLU A 118 16.12 5.79 0.20
CA GLU A 118 14.82 6.33 0.57
C GLU A 118 14.41 7.39 -0.43
N VAL A 119 13.20 7.32 -0.96
CA VAL A 119 12.62 8.33 -1.85
C VAL A 119 11.30 8.81 -1.27
N TYR A 120 11.13 10.13 -1.24
CA TYR A 120 9.87 10.81 -1.06
C TYR A 120 9.47 11.48 -2.36
N LEU A 121 8.20 11.34 -2.75
CA LEU A 121 7.63 12.08 -3.88
C LEU A 121 6.24 12.58 -3.54
N SER A 122 5.96 13.81 -3.95
CA SER A 122 4.61 14.36 -4.02
C SER A 122 4.43 15.04 -5.37
N GLY A 123 3.72 14.38 -6.28
CA GLY A 123 3.39 14.91 -7.62
C GLY A 123 3.54 13.85 -8.71
N THR A 124 4.09 14.23 -9.86
CA THR A 124 4.24 13.33 -11.01
C THR A 124 5.55 13.55 -11.75
N LEU A 125 6.18 12.44 -12.13
CA LEU A 125 7.34 12.32 -12.99
C LEU A 125 6.96 11.43 -14.18
N ARG A 126 7.35 11.81 -15.40
CA ARG A 126 7.07 11.01 -16.60
C ARG A 126 8.16 11.16 -17.66
N VAL A 127 8.61 10.05 -18.24
CA VAL A 127 9.51 9.99 -19.40
C VAL A 127 9.02 8.88 -20.32
N GLY A 128 8.57 9.21 -21.53
CA GLY A 128 7.96 8.21 -22.42
C GLY A 128 6.75 7.53 -21.77
N ASP A 129 6.79 6.20 -21.69
CA ASP A 129 5.77 5.36 -21.05
C ASP A 129 5.99 5.18 -19.54
N LEU A 130 7.20 5.45 -19.05
CA LEU A 130 7.53 5.40 -17.62
C LEU A 130 6.90 6.60 -16.91
N SER A 131 6.12 6.33 -15.87
CA SER A 131 5.52 7.36 -15.02
C SER A 131 5.57 6.93 -13.57
N LEU A 132 5.90 7.87 -12.69
CA LEU A 132 5.79 7.73 -11.24
C LEU A 132 4.93 8.89 -10.72
N SER A 133 3.83 8.58 -10.06
CA SER A 133 2.86 9.58 -9.61
C SER A 133 2.26 9.25 -8.25
N GLY A 134 1.85 10.29 -7.53
CA GLY A 134 1.14 10.16 -6.26
C GLY A 134 1.80 10.96 -5.15
N ARG A 135 1.55 10.53 -3.92
CA ARG A 135 2.20 11.07 -2.72
C ARG A 135 2.63 9.89 -1.88
N GLY A 136 3.93 9.71 -1.71
CA GLY A 136 4.42 8.59 -0.95
C GLY A 136 5.88 8.69 -0.53
N HIS A 137 6.25 7.67 0.22
CA HIS A 137 7.57 7.48 0.81
C HIS A 137 7.93 6.00 0.66
N TRP A 138 9.09 5.73 0.08
CA TRP A 138 9.54 4.38 -0.19
C TRP A 138 10.97 4.24 0.29
N SER A 139 11.25 3.21 1.08
CA SER A 139 12.59 2.94 1.55
C SER A 139 12.92 1.47 1.46
N ASP A 140 14.16 1.19 1.12
CA ASP A 140 14.77 -0.11 1.25
C ASP A 140 15.99 0.03 2.16
N THR A 141 16.04 -0.72 3.26
CA THR A 141 17.08 -0.56 4.29
C THR A 141 17.63 -1.92 4.72
N LEU A 142 18.96 -2.04 4.78
CA LEU A 142 19.72 -3.18 5.24
C LEU A 142 20.52 -2.81 6.49
N LEU A 143 20.01 -3.18 7.66
CA LEU A 143 20.67 -2.95 8.94
C LEU A 143 21.52 -4.17 9.33
N VAL A 144 22.83 -3.99 9.50
CA VAL A 144 23.75 -5.04 9.97
C VAL A 144 24.22 -4.70 11.39
N ALA A 145 23.96 -5.61 12.34
CA ALA A 145 24.35 -5.47 13.74
C ALA A 145 24.93 -6.79 14.27
N GLY A 146 26.24 -6.98 14.12
CA GLY A 146 26.91 -8.23 14.47
C GLY A 146 26.57 -9.35 13.48
N ASP A 147 26.00 -10.44 13.97
CA ASP A 147 25.49 -11.60 13.22
C ASP A 147 24.02 -11.43 12.79
N ARG A 148 23.36 -10.36 13.23
CA ARG A 148 22.00 -10.02 12.87
C ARG A 148 22.00 -9.10 11.64
N THR A 149 21.24 -9.48 10.63
CA THR A 149 20.91 -8.60 9.50
C THR A 149 19.39 -8.41 9.42
N THR A 150 18.95 -7.18 9.20
CA THR A 150 17.52 -6.85 9.03
C THR A 150 17.35 -6.11 7.72
N HIS A 151 16.56 -6.69 6.83
CA HIS A 151 16.11 -6.04 5.60
C HIS A 151 14.71 -5.50 5.83
N ALA A 152 14.48 -4.23 5.55
CA ALA A 152 13.19 -3.57 5.73
C ALA A 152 12.82 -2.82 4.45
N THR A 153 11.69 -3.21 3.87
CA THR A 153 11.03 -2.46 2.80
C THR A 153 9.84 -1.74 3.39
N ARG A 154 9.78 -0.41 3.20
CA ARG A 154 8.63 0.39 3.56
C ARG A 154 8.08 1.10 2.33
N LEU A 155 6.78 1.01 2.15
CA LEU A 155 6.03 1.71 1.11
C LEU A 155 4.85 2.44 1.76
N TYR A 156 4.82 3.76 1.64
CA TYR A 156 3.79 4.59 2.22
C TYR A 156 3.18 5.50 1.17
N GLY A 157 1.85 5.65 1.23
CA GLY A 157 1.04 6.56 0.44
C GLY A 157 0.68 6.05 -0.97
N PRO A 158 -0.40 6.59 -1.56
CA PRO A 158 -0.89 6.15 -2.85
C PRO A 158 0.14 6.47 -3.93
N VAL A 159 0.84 5.44 -4.39
CA VAL A 159 1.78 5.50 -5.50
C VAL A 159 1.21 4.77 -6.70
N ARG A 160 1.49 5.31 -7.87
CA ARG A 160 1.29 4.60 -9.13
C ARG A 160 2.53 4.72 -9.97
N VAL A 161 3.08 3.56 -10.32
CA VAL A 161 4.14 3.41 -11.30
C VAL A 161 3.53 2.78 -12.55
N THR A 162 3.84 3.30 -13.73
CA THR A 162 3.45 2.68 -15.01
C THR A 162 4.64 2.65 -15.94
N GLY A 163 4.69 1.69 -16.87
CA GLY A 163 5.79 1.57 -17.82
C GLY A 163 7.10 1.06 -17.24
N ALA A 164 7.09 0.62 -15.97
CA ALA A 164 8.20 -0.09 -15.34
C ALA A 164 8.21 -1.58 -15.73
N ASP A 165 9.13 -2.34 -15.13
CA ASP A 165 9.23 -3.79 -15.28
C ASP A 165 7.84 -4.47 -15.15
N PRO A 166 7.36 -5.18 -16.19
CA PRO A 166 6.05 -5.84 -16.15
C PRO A 166 5.98 -6.95 -15.09
N ASP A 167 7.12 -7.50 -14.67
CA ASP A 167 7.17 -8.58 -13.68
C ASP A 167 7.24 -8.04 -12.24
N ALA A 168 7.45 -6.74 -12.05
CA ALA A 168 7.46 -6.11 -10.73
C ALA A 168 6.04 -5.91 -10.17
N TRP A 169 5.90 -5.87 -8.84
CA TRP A 169 4.62 -5.59 -8.17
C TRP A 169 4.00 -4.25 -8.59
N THR A 170 4.81 -3.32 -9.08
CA THR A 170 4.38 -2.03 -9.63
C THR A 170 3.54 -2.13 -10.90
N SER A 171 3.55 -3.27 -11.60
CA SER A 171 2.68 -3.53 -12.75
C SER A 171 1.26 -3.92 -12.33
N ARG A 172 1.05 -4.26 -11.05
CA ARG A 172 -0.25 -4.63 -10.49
C ARG A 172 -1.16 -3.41 -10.39
N SER A 173 -2.47 -3.65 -10.34
CA SER A 173 -3.48 -2.59 -10.13
C SER A 173 -3.57 -2.11 -8.69
N TRP A 174 -2.62 -2.51 -7.82
CA TRP A 174 -2.75 -2.26 -6.40
C TRP A 174 -2.43 -0.82 -6.04
N THR A 175 -3.00 -0.42 -4.92
CA THR A 175 -2.61 0.77 -4.18
C THR A 175 -2.02 0.32 -2.87
N VAL A 176 -0.81 0.77 -2.55
CA VAL A 176 -0.20 0.60 -1.23
C VAL A 176 -0.55 1.83 -0.39
N ASP A 177 -1.02 1.65 0.83
CA ASP A 177 -1.33 2.78 1.74
C ASP A 177 -0.22 2.96 2.78
N ASP A 178 0.12 1.91 3.51
CA ASP A 178 1.27 1.83 4.41
C ASP A 178 1.61 0.35 4.48
N LEU A 179 2.74 -0.09 3.92
CA LEU A 179 3.20 -1.48 3.94
C LEU A 179 4.65 -1.50 4.40
N ASP A 180 4.92 -2.23 5.47
CA ASP A 180 6.24 -2.47 6.03
C ASP A 180 6.48 -3.98 6.06
N VAL A 181 7.54 -4.42 5.37
CA VAL A 181 7.97 -5.80 5.31
C VAL A 181 9.39 -5.86 5.86
N ARG A 182 9.58 -6.60 6.96
CA ARG A 182 10.87 -6.76 7.62
C ARG A 182 11.26 -8.22 7.64
N ARG A 183 12.47 -8.52 7.19
CA ARG A 183 13.07 -9.86 7.20
C ARG A 183 14.31 -9.84 8.08
N VAL A 184 14.43 -10.76 9.02
CA VAL A 184 15.54 -10.83 9.97
C VAL A 184 16.32 -12.12 9.78
N VAL A 185 17.61 -11.98 9.51
CA VAL A 185 18.61 -13.04 9.50
C VAL A 185 19.41 -12.98 10.78
N LEU A 186 19.64 -14.12 11.42
CA LEU A 186 20.61 -14.29 12.49
C LEU A 186 21.56 -15.43 12.13
N GLU A 187 22.86 -15.19 12.21
CA GLU A 187 23.89 -16.20 11.89
C GLU A 187 23.70 -16.85 10.49
N GLY A 188 23.23 -16.05 9.52
CA GLY A 188 22.98 -16.51 8.15
C GLY A 188 21.69 -17.33 7.96
N ARG A 189 20.82 -17.41 8.97
CA ARG A 189 19.54 -18.13 8.90
C ARG A 189 18.33 -17.19 9.02
N PRO A 190 17.25 -17.43 8.26
CA PRO A 190 15.95 -16.81 8.50
C PRO A 190 15.49 -17.00 9.94
N THR A 191 15.14 -15.90 10.63
CA THR A 191 14.67 -15.95 12.03
C THR A 191 13.34 -15.25 12.26
N ALA A 192 13.04 -14.19 11.52
CA ALA A 192 11.75 -13.54 11.61
C ALA A 192 11.33 -12.89 10.29
N VAL A 193 10.02 -12.83 10.09
CA VAL A 193 9.37 -12.00 9.07
C VAL A 193 8.25 -11.21 9.75
N GLU A 194 8.24 -9.90 9.56
CA GLU A 194 7.16 -9.01 10.00
C GLU A 194 6.54 -8.36 8.78
N VAL A 195 5.21 -8.39 8.70
CA VAL A 195 4.45 -7.73 7.64
C VAL A 195 3.34 -6.95 8.30
N THR A 196 3.37 -5.63 8.16
CA THR A 196 2.30 -4.76 8.65
C THR A 196 1.87 -3.83 7.54
N GLY A 197 0.57 -3.61 7.38
CA GLY A 197 0.11 -2.63 6.43
C GLY A 197 -1.21 -2.87 5.75
N ALA A 198 -1.44 -2.14 4.66
CA ALA A 198 -2.65 -2.24 3.86
C ALA A 198 -2.39 -2.14 2.35
N LEU A 199 -3.14 -2.97 1.62
CA LEU A 199 -3.20 -3.01 0.16
C LEU A 199 -4.64 -2.76 -0.29
N GLY A 200 -4.80 -2.07 -1.41
CA GLY A 200 -6.07 -1.88 -2.10
C GLY A 200 -5.97 -2.21 -3.58
N GLY A 201 -7.09 -2.27 -4.28
CA GLY A 201 -7.13 -2.50 -5.73
C GLY A 201 -6.71 -3.91 -6.15
N LEU A 202 -6.90 -4.92 -5.28
CA LEU A 202 -6.40 -6.28 -5.46
C LEU A 202 -6.90 -6.97 -6.75
N GLY A 203 -8.03 -6.54 -7.31
CA GLY A 203 -8.57 -7.09 -8.57
C GLY A 203 -9.10 -8.52 -8.44
N THR A 204 -9.38 -8.97 -7.21
CA THR A 204 -9.93 -10.30 -6.90
C THR A 204 -11.38 -10.18 -6.40
N THR A 205 -11.91 -11.24 -5.78
CA THR A 205 -13.15 -11.19 -4.99
C THR A 205 -13.08 -10.15 -3.86
N PHE A 206 -11.87 -9.89 -3.36
CA PHE A 206 -11.57 -8.88 -2.36
C PHE A 206 -10.90 -7.68 -3.02
N ASP A 207 -11.22 -6.48 -2.55
CA ASP A 207 -10.69 -5.23 -3.09
C ASP A 207 -9.58 -4.61 -2.23
N ALA A 208 -9.43 -5.04 -0.98
CA ALA A 208 -8.36 -4.59 -0.08
C ALA A 208 -7.98 -5.69 0.93
N ALA A 209 -6.79 -5.54 1.50
CA ALA A 209 -6.27 -6.36 2.59
C ALA A 209 -5.56 -5.46 3.63
N GLU A 210 -5.74 -5.76 4.91
CA GLU A 210 -4.93 -5.24 6.02
C GLU A 210 -4.18 -6.40 6.65
N LEU A 211 -2.89 -6.23 6.90
CA LEU A 211 -1.99 -7.28 7.39
C LEU A 211 -1.32 -6.81 8.67
N ASP A 212 -1.27 -7.69 9.66
CA ASP A 212 -0.43 -7.58 10.85
C ASP A 212 0.05 -8.98 11.19
N LEU A 213 1.16 -9.39 10.59
CA LEU A 213 1.69 -10.74 10.65
C LEU A 213 3.12 -10.75 11.18
N HIS A 214 3.38 -11.67 12.10
CA HIS A 214 4.67 -11.88 12.71
C HIS A 214 5.03 -13.37 12.71
N LEU A 215 6.01 -13.74 11.89
CA LEU A 215 6.62 -15.05 11.87
C LEU A 215 7.91 -15.02 12.70
N SER A 216 8.01 -15.92 13.67
CA SER A 216 9.18 -16.11 14.52
C SER A 216 9.66 -17.55 14.42
N ASP A 217 10.97 -17.75 14.26
CA ASP A 217 11.61 -19.06 14.13
C ASP A 217 10.99 -19.96 13.03
N PRO A 218 11.12 -19.56 11.75
CA PRO A 218 10.56 -20.30 10.61
C PRO A 218 11.08 -21.73 10.47
N ALA A 219 12.18 -22.09 11.15
CA ALA A 219 12.71 -23.45 11.16
C ALA A 219 11.87 -24.42 12.01
N THR A 220 11.17 -23.89 13.02
CA THR A 220 10.29 -24.68 13.90
C THR A 220 8.85 -24.66 13.39
N CYS A 221 8.38 -23.49 12.95
CA CYS A 221 7.01 -23.27 12.50
C CYS A 221 6.99 -22.23 11.39
N ALA A 222 6.47 -22.58 10.21
CA ALA A 222 6.37 -21.64 9.09
C ALA A 222 5.11 -20.74 9.18
N GLU A 223 4.22 -21.00 10.12
CA GLU A 223 2.98 -20.23 10.30
C GLU A 223 3.24 -18.96 11.12
N PRO A 224 2.83 -17.77 10.62
CA PRO A 224 2.92 -16.54 11.39
C PRO A 224 1.87 -16.49 12.50
N THR A 225 2.08 -15.63 13.48
CA THR A 225 1.02 -15.15 14.37
C THR A 225 0.46 -13.83 13.84
N GLY A 226 -0.80 -13.53 14.14
CA GLY A 226 -1.38 -12.22 13.87
C GLY A 226 -2.67 -12.29 13.06
N THR A 227 -2.96 -11.22 12.32
CA THR A 227 -4.25 -11.05 11.63
C THR A 227 -4.11 -10.62 10.19
N VAL A 228 -5.04 -11.07 9.35
CA VAL A 228 -5.25 -10.54 8.01
C VAL A 228 -6.72 -10.22 7.85
N ALA A 229 -7.05 -8.95 7.60
CA ALA A 229 -8.41 -8.54 7.27
C ALA A 229 -8.53 -8.38 5.74
N MET A 230 -9.49 -9.08 5.13
CA MET A 230 -9.77 -8.99 3.69
C MET A 230 -11.11 -8.31 3.46
N ARG A 231 -11.14 -7.29 2.60
CA ARG A 231 -12.34 -6.50 2.32
C ARG A 231 -13.05 -6.95 1.06
N LEU A 232 -14.34 -7.25 1.17
CA LEU A 232 -15.24 -7.43 0.05
C LEU A 232 -15.73 -6.08 -0.49
N PRO A 233 -16.02 -5.96 -1.80
CA PRO A 233 -16.92 -4.93 -2.32
C PRO A 233 -18.33 -5.21 -1.74
N PRO A 234 -18.75 -4.54 -0.64
CA PRO A 234 -19.06 -3.11 -0.53
C PRO A 234 -18.48 -2.46 0.74
N GLY A 235 -17.29 -2.87 1.18
CA GLY A 235 -16.65 -2.41 2.42
C GLY A 235 -16.87 -3.33 3.64
N ARG A 236 -17.18 -4.61 3.41
CA ARG A 236 -17.33 -5.61 4.48
C ARG A 236 -16.02 -6.37 4.66
N TRP A 237 -15.63 -6.65 5.91
CA TRP A 237 -14.35 -7.27 6.23
C TRP A 237 -14.54 -8.66 6.82
N PHE A 238 -13.71 -9.60 6.35
CA PHE A 238 -13.45 -10.86 7.02
C PHE A 238 -12.06 -10.78 7.65
N GLU A 239 -11.93 -11.20 8.90
CA GLU A 239 -10.66 -11.18 9.62
C GLU A 239 -10.20 -12.62 9.88
N LEU A 240 -9.05 -13.00 9.35
CA LEU A 240 -8.37 -14.26 9.66
C LEU A 240 -7.39 -14.02 10.81
N ARG A 241 -7.41 -14.88 11.82
CA ARG A 241 -6.45 -14.88 12.93
C ARG A 241 -5.62 -16.16 12.92
N PHE A 242 -4.30 -16.02 12.84
CA PHE A 242 -3.35 -17.13 13.01
C PHE A 242 -2.83 -17.18 14.45
N ASP A 243 -2.61 -18.38 14.96
CA ASP A 243 -2.12 -18.58 16.33
C ASP A 243 -0.71 -19.19 16.40
N ALA A 244 -0.19 -19.75 15.29
CA ALA A 244 1.11 -20.42 15.18
C ALA A 244 1.35 -21.55 16.20
N THR A 245 0.32 -22.01 16.91
CA THR A 245 0.44 -23.07 17.90
C THR A 245 0.33 -24.46 17.28
N THR A 246 -0.45 -24.57 16.20
CA THR A 246 -0.68 -25.82 15.45
C THR A 246 0.31 -26.02 14.31
N CYS A 247 0.85 -24.92 13.77
CA CYS A 247 1.73 -24.93 12.59
C CYS A 247 1.09 -25.64 11.39
N ASP A 248 -0.22 -25.50 11.24
CA ASP A 248 -1.00 -26.10 10.15
C ASP A 248 -1.26 -25.10 9.02
N GLY A 249 -0.88 -23.82 9.19
CA GLY A 249 -1.09 -22.77 8.21
C GLY A 249 -2.55 -22.33 8.12
N CYS A 250 -3.38 -22.69 9.10
CA CYS A 250 -4.79 -22.39 9.16
C CYS A 250 -5.09 -21.36 10.25
N GLY A 251 -6.18 -20.61 10.06
CA GLY A 251 -6.65 -19.67 11.07
C GLY A 251 -8.17 -19.57 11.11
N GLN A 252 -8.69 -19.08 12.22
CA GLN A 252 -10.11 -18.82 12.40
C GLN A 252 -10.51 -17.53 11.68
N VAL A 253 -11.51 -17.61 10.81
CA VAL A 253 -12.10 -16.48 10.10
C VAL A 253 -13.30 -15.93 10.87
N TRP A 254 -13.34 -14.61 11.02
CA TRP A 254 -14.35 -13.85 11.73
C TRP A 254 -15.05 -12.86 10.79
N PHE A 255 -16.35 -12.67 11.01
CA PHE A 255 -17.15 -11.61 10.40
C PHE A 255 -17.99 -10.96 11.49
N ARG A 256 -17.80 -9.67 11.76
CA ARG A 256 -18.49 -8.93 12.83
C ARG A 256 -18.47 -9.65 14.19
N ASP A 257 -17.28 -10.05 14.62
CA ASP A 257 -17.06 -10.76 15.89
C ASP A 257 -17.72 -12.14 16.00
N GLU A 258 -18.19 -12.71 14.87
CA GLU A 258 -18.67 -14.10 14.80
C GLU A 258 -17.70 -14.97 14.00
N ALA A 259 -17.33 -16.12 14.55
CA ALA A 259 -16.54 -17.13 13.87
C ALA A 259 -17.38 -17.78 12.76
N VAL A 260 -16.97 -17.60 11.50
CA VAL A 260 -17.71 -18.08 10.32
C VAL A 260 -17.12 -19.34 9.68
N GLY A 261 -15.86 -19.65 10.00
CA GLY A 261 -15.15 -20.81 9.48
C GLY A 261 -13.64 -20.67 9.59
N GLU A 262 -12.91 -21.57 8.95
CA GLU A 262 -11.44 -21.59 8.94
C GLU A 262 -10.95 -21.44 7.49
N ALA A 263 -9.77 -20.84 7.33
CA ALA A 263 -9.06 -20.74 6.06
C ALA A 263 -7.59 -21.12 6.25
N CYS A 264 -7.03 -21.84 5.27
CA CYS A 264 -5.63 -22.28 5.29
C CYS A 264 -4.85 -21.74 4.09
N VAL A 265 -3.58 -21.40 4.32
CA VAL A 265 -2.63 -20.90 3.31
C VAL A 265 -1.24 -21.47 3.55
N GLY A 266 -0.43 -21.49 2.50
CA GLY A 266 0.95 -21.95 2.55
C GLY A 266 1.93 -20.80 2.79
N PHE A 267 2.92 -21.04 3.65
CA PHE A 267 3.99 -20.09 3.98
C PHE A 267 5.38 -20.52 3.49
N ASP A 268 5.45 -21.48 2.56
CA ASP A 268 6.72 -21.99 2.03
C ASP A 268 7.61 -20.87 1.49
N ARG A 269 7.01 -19.87 0.83
CA ARG A 269 7.75 -18.70 0.30
C ARG A 269 8.35 -17.81 1.39
N TRP A 270 7.72 -17.77 2.57
CA TRP A 270 8.15 -16.94 3.70
C TRP A 270 9.37 -17.52 4.43
N THR A 271 9.70 -18.78 4.14
CA THR A 271 10.83 -19.50 4.76
C THR A 271 11.90 -19.91 3.74
N ALA A 272 11.61 -19.88 2.45
CA ALA A 272 12.50 -20.33 1.37
C ALA A 272 13.65 -19.37 1.01
N TRP A 273 13.82 -18.25 1.70
CA TRP A 273 14.80 -17.24 1.36
C TRP A 273 16.17 -17.53 2.01
N THR A 274 17.25 -17.42 1.23
CA THR A 274 18.62 -17.75 1.65
C THR A 274 19.50 -16.50 1.69
N GLY A 275 19.12 -15.53 2.52
CA GLY A 275 19.84 -14.26 2.65
C GLY A 275 18.94 -13.03 2.52
N VAL A 276 19.54 -11.87 2.67
CA VAL A 276 18.89 -10.57 2.51
C VAL A 276 19.59 -9.86 1.37
N ASP A 277 19.17 -10.18 0.15
CA ASP A 277 19.62 -9.49 -1.04
C ASP A 277 18.86 -8.15 -1.14
N LEU A 278 19.60 -7.07 -1.38
CA LEU A 278 19.05 -5.75 -1.76
C LEU A 278 18.75 -5.72 -3.26
#